data_AF-A0A954HTA0-F1
#
_entry.id   AF-A0A954HTA0-F1
#
_cell.length_a   1.000
_cell.length_b   1.000
_cell.length_c   1.000
_cell.angle_alpha   90.00
_cell.angle_beta   90.00
_cell.angle_gamma   90.00
#
_symmetry.space_group_name_H-M   'P 1'
#
loop_
_entity.id
_entity.type
_entity.pdbx_description
1 polymer ?
#
loop_
_entity_poly.entity_id
_entity_poly.type
_entity_poly.pdbx_seq_one_letter_code
_entity_poly.pdbx_strand_id
1 'polypeptide(L)'
;MSGCLSHKVGVESVGQRCLVLSVVSILFIGVSLLHVPIPGINEPHYLTKARNFADPTWCHRDAFLTSGNAHFVFFALTGPLLKTFRFEQVAVGGRILSLLLLAAGWVSVARQLRLKPVTVISAACAYCLLTLIGSFSGEWIIGGFESKVPAYGLALPAVAAWLRAQSRCAQRTTESPTSGWCLRSYAVAGFWAGAAVAVHPVVGLWFCIGIGMSELLLLPMHMLSSSPDKPEFRQRSVGVWLTHVTTFAATALAASLPGLIPAVRLLLSADLPPAKADEAAFIQVFWRLAHHLDPSAFPPTAWWYAGVLCAVTLIGFALSQPGCGRIARDTPHPDDKGLSHPGLPQAGQTQSNSATDADNLRQRAVRAGMASLLLSAFLIAVAGVVIGWHQQPAIELPDWPRRAALLKFYPFRFFDGLLPMAAAWFISSAAQRLIGRYRIAGHKLPSVTFVVVAMVAVWLSAAALRTNPATAYTHRSLVDWIDACHWIRDNTNNDDLCFTPRESFGFKWFAERAEYVCFKDCPQDAPGILEWNRRLWVVYHWGNSSYKDQRFDNIELQTLRRVTGASWLITSSMGPFESAPVYGNSTWRIYRIPSPP
;
A
#
# COMPACT_ATOMS: atom_id res chain seq x y z
N MET A 1 49.55 -28.11 -8.70
CA MET A 1 49.17 -26.80 -9.26
C MET A 1 47.65 -26.69 -9.24
N SER A 2 47.12 -26.24 -8.11
CA SER A 2 45.68 -26.21 -7.83
C SER A 2 45.26 -24.74 -7.82
N GLY A 3 44.59 -24.32 -8.89
CA GLY A 3 44.16 -22.94 -9.10
C GLY A 3 43.21 -22.47 -8.00
N CYS A 4 43.66 -21.49 -7.23
CA CYS A 4 42.86 -20.73 -6.28
C CYS A 4 41.82 -19.92 -7.08
N LEU A 5 40.61 -20.48 -7.22
CA LEU A 5 39.45 -19.76 -7.75
C LEU A 5 39.01 -18.71 -6.73
N SER A 6 39.58 -17.51 -6.88
CA SER A 6 39.06 -16.28 -6.30
C SER A 6 37.60 -16.12 -6.71
N HIS A 7 36.69 -16.32 -5.76
CA HIS A 7 35.26 -16.06 -5.90
C HIS A 7 35.07 -14.54 -6.04
N LYS A 8 35.25 -14.01 -7.25
CA LYS A 8 34.71 -12.69 -7.60
C LYS A 8 33.19 -12.79 -7.44
N VAL A 9 32.64 -12.06 -6.48
CA VAL A 9 31.19 -11.84 -6.37
C VAL A 9 30.77 -11.18 -7.68
N GLY A 10 30.20 -11.98 -8.58
CA GLY A 10 29.84 -11.54 -9.93
C GLY A 10 28.82 -10.40 -9.85
N VAL A 11 29.19 -9.25 -10.41
CA VAL A 11 28.23 -8.17 -10.68
C VAL A 11 27.16 -8.75 -11.60
N GLU A 12 25.90 -8.78 -11.17
CA GLU A 12 24.79 -9.24 -11.99
C GLU A 12 24.80 -8.51 -13.34
N SER A 13 24.74 -9.26 -14.43
CA SER A 13 24.65 -8.70 -15.77
C SER A 13 23.35 -7.90 -15.92
N VAL A 14 23.35 -6.92 -16.83
CA VAL A 14 22.14 -6.15 -17.14
C VAL A 14 20.98 -7.09 -17.54
N GLY A 15 21.25 -8.11 -18.35
CA GLY A 15 20.27 -9.10 -18.75
C GLY A 15 19.64 -9.86 -17.57
N GLN A 16 20.44 -10.22 -16.55
CA GLN A 16 19.92 -10.88 -15.34
C GLN A 16 19.00 -9.97 -14.53
N ARG A 17 19.31 -8.67 -14.45
CA ARG A 17 18.46 -7.69 -13.75
C ARG A 17 17.14 -7.48 -14.46
N CYS A 18 17.17 -7.35 -15.79
CA CYS A 18 15.97 -7.26 -16.62
C CYS A 18 15.10 -8.50 -16.44
N LEU A 19 15.70 -9.70 -16.45
CA LEU A 19 14.97 -10.95 -16.24
C LEU A 19 14.26 -11.00 -14.88
N VAL A 20 14.97 -10.68 -13.78
CA VAL A 20 14.36 -10.68 -12.43
C VAL A 20 13.22 -9.68 -12.35
N LEU A 21 13.41 -8.48 -12.90
CA LEU A 21 12.37 -7.47 -12.94
C LEU A 21 11.15 -7.96 -13.72
N SER A 22 11.35 -8.54 -14.91
CA SER A 22 10.27 -9.10 -15.73
C SER A 22 9.52 -10.20 -14.99
N VAL A 23 10.21 -11.13 -14.34
CA VAL A 23 9.57 -12.24 -13.61
C VAL A 23 8.77 -11.73 -12.42
N VAL A 24 9.31 -10.82 -11.60
CA VAL A 24 8.58 -10.22 -10.47
C VAL A 24 7.37 -9.41 -10.95
N SER A 25 7.51 -8.70 -12.08
CA SER A 25 6.41 -7.94 -12.68
C SER A 25 5.29 -8.85 -13.15
N ILE A 26 5.62 -9.93 -13.88
CA ILE A 26 4.66 -10.93 -14.35
C ILE A 26 3.96 -11.60 -13.15
N LEU A 27 4.70 -11.89 -12.07
CA LEU A 27 4.11 -12.43 -10.84
C LEU A 27 3.07 -11.47 -10.24
N PHE A 28 3.45 -10.21 -9.98
CA PHE A 28 2.56 -9.23 -9.35
C PHE A 28 1.35 -8.89 -10.23
N ILE A 29 1.55 -8.70 -11.53
CA ILE A 29 0.46 -8.46 -12.50
C ILE A 29 -0.46 -9.68 -12.56
N GLY A 30 0.10 -10.89 -12.65
CA GLY A 30 -0.66 -12.14 -12.65
C GLY A 30 -1.51 -12.30 -11.41
N VAL A 31 -0.94 -12.06 -10.21
CA VAL A 31 -1.70 -12.09 -8.95
C VAL A 31 -2.84 -11.05 -8.97
N SER A 32 -2.57 -9.81 -9.39
CA SER A 32 -3.61 -8.77 -9.48
C SER A 32 -4.76 -9.18 -10.40
N LEU A 33 -4.48 -9.69 -11.61
CA LEU A 33 -5.50 -10.05 -12.59
C LEU A 33 -6.27 -11.33 -12.24
N LEU A 34 -5.62 -12.30 -11.57
CA LEU A 34 -6.26 -13.56 -11.15
C LEU A 34 -7.09 -13.38 -9.86
N HIS A 35 -6.57 -12.62 -8.90
CA HIS A 35 -7.18 -12.45 -7.59
C HIS A 35 -8.26 -11.36 -7.55
N VAL A 36 -8.08 -10.28 -8.31
CA VAL A 36 -9.00 -9.13 -8.29
C VAL A 36 -9.67 -8.99 -9.66
N PRO A 37 -11.00 -9.15 -9.77
CA PRO A 37 -11.71 -9.00 -11.03
C PRO A 37 -11.66 -7.55 -11.54
N ILE A 38 -12.16 -7.34 -12.75
CA ILE A 38 -12.29 -6.02 -13.37
C ILE A 38 -13.79 -5.75 -13.57
N PRO A 39 -14.36 -4.69 -12.97
CA PRO A 39 -13.71 -3.78 -12.03
C PRO A 39 -13.42 -4.42 -10.66
N GLY A 40 -12.32 -4.01 -10.04
CA GLY A 40 -11.99 -4.29 -8.64
C GLY A 40 -12.77 -3.39 -7.68
N ILE A 41 -12.77 -3.70 -6.38
CA ILE A 41 -13.69 -3.06 -5.41
C ILE A 41 -13.60 -1.53 -5.30
N ASN A 42 -12.43 -0.94 -5.57
CA ASN A 42 -12.23 0.51 -5.52
C ASN A 42 -12.07 1.15 -6.91
N GLU A 43 -12.02 0.37 -7.99
CA GLU A 43 -11.82 0.91 -9.34
C GLU A 43 -13.00 1.77 -9.81
N PRO A 44 -14.28 1.40 -9.56
CA PRO A 44 -15.40 2.26 -9.87
C PRO A 44 -15.27 3.60 -9.16
N HIS A 45 -14.99 3.58 -7.85
CA HIS A 45 -14.82 4.79 -7.05
C HIS A 45 -13.75 5.74 -7.61
N TYR A 46 -12.55 5.24 -7.91
CA TYR A 46 -11.43 6.06 -8.36
C TYR A 46 -11.52 6.47 -9.82
N LEU A 47 -11.90 5.56 -10.72
CA LEU A 47 -11.91 5.86 -12.14
C LEU A 47 -13.11 6.72 -12.54
N THR A 48 -14.29 6.53 -11.94
CA THR A 48 -15.40 7.45 -12.23
C THR A 48 -15.13 8.85 -11.68
N LYS A 49 -14.47 8.96 -10.51
CA LYS A 49 -14.02 10.27 -9.99
C LYS A 49 -12.96 10.91 -10.89
N ALA A 50 -12.02 10.13 -11.41
CA ALA A 50 -11.04 10.62 -12.40
C ALA A 50 -11.71 11.07 -13.72
N ARG A 51 -12.74 10.35 -14.21
CA ARG A 51 -13.49 10.73 -15.41
C ARG A 51 -14.23 12.05 -15.20
N ASN A 52 -14.97 12.18 -14.10
CA ASN A 52 -15.66 13.44 -13.76
C ASN A 52 -14.66 14.60 -13.52
N PHE A 53 -13.50 14.33 -12.93
CA PHE A 53 -12.45 15.34 -12.78
C PHE A 53 -11.98 15.91 -14.13
N ALA A 54 -11.90 15.09 -15.18
CA ALA A 54 -11.48 15.51 -16.53
C ALA A 54 -12.65 16.01 -17.40
N ASP A 55 -13.88 15.64 -17.07
CA ASP A 55 -15.12 16.10 -17.68
C ASP A 55 -16.21 16.30 -16.60
N PRO A 56 -16.29 17.51 -16.00
CA PRO A 56 -17.24 17.78 -14.92
C PRO A 56 -18.71 17.67 -15.33
N THR A 57 -19.02 17.66 -16.63
CA THR A 57 -20.41 17.51 -17.13
C THR A 57 -20.89 16.06 -17.04
N TRP A 58 -19.97 15.10 -17.10
CA TRP A 58 -20.27 13.69 -17.01
C TRP A 58 -20.74 13.31 -15.60
N CYS A 59 -21.98 12.84 -15.48
CA CYS A 59 -22.60 12.49 -14.19
C CYS A 59 -22.57 13.63 -13.15
N HIS A 60 -22.70 14.89 -13.60
CA HIS A 60 -22.57 16.09 -12.75
C HIS A 60 -23.57 16.20 -11.58
N ARG A 61 -24.63 15.37 -11.57
CA ARG A 61 -25.64 15.32 -10.49
C ARG A 61 -25.27 14.34 -9.36
N ASP A 62 -24.19 13.58 -9.51
CA ASP A 62 -23.68 12.65 -8.49
C ASP A 62 -22.84 13.41 -7.45
N ALA A 63 -23.35 13.45 -6.21
CA ALA A 63 -22.73 14.23 -5.14
C ALA A 63 -21.32 13.76 -4.74
N PHE A 64 -20.99 12.47 -4.94
CA PHE A 64 -19.66 11.97 -4.65
C PHE A 64 -18.66 12.40 -5.72
N LEU A 65 -19.05 12.33 -7.00
CA LEU A 65 -18.19 12.74 -8.11
C LEU A 65 -17.86 14.23 -8.06
N THR A 66 -18.85 15.06 -7.70
CA THR A 66 -18.67 16.52 -7.56
C THR A 66 -18.06 16.94 -6.23
N SER A 67 -17.80 16.00 -5.31
CA SER A 67 -17.18 16.30 -4.02
C SER A 67 -15.69 16.64 -4.17
N GLY A 68 -15.08 17.15 -3.11
CA GLY A 68 -13.66 17.50 -3.11
C GLY A 68 -12.71 16.34 -3.43
N ASN A 69 -11.54 16.69 -3.96
CA ASN A 69 -10.59 15.76 -4.57
C ASN A 69 -9.30 15.60 -3.75
N ALA A 70 -9.22 14.54 -2.94
CA ALA A 70 -8.04 14.26 -2.11
C ALA A 70 -6.83 13.72 -2.89
N HIS A 71 -7.04 13.11 -4.06
CA HIS A 71 -6.01 12.45 -4.87
C HIS A 71 -5.77 13.20 -6.19
N PHE A 72 -5.54 14.50 -6.11
CA PHE A 72 -5.49 15.41 -7.26
C PHE A 72 -4.58 14.93 -8.39
N VAL A 73 -3.31 14.59 -8.09
CA VAL A 73 -2.34 14.17 -9.12
C VAL A 73 -2.77 12.87 -9.79
N PHE A 74 -3.31 11.91 -9.03
CA PHE A 74 -3.85 10.67 -9.60
C PHE A 74 -4.98 10.96 -10.60
N PHE A 75 -5.93 11.83 -10.24
CA PHE A 75 -7.02 12.22 -11.12
C PHE A 75 -6.54 13.01 -12.34
N ALA A 76 -5.58 13.91 -12.18
CA ALA A 76 -4.99 14.68 -13.27
C ALA A 76 -4.26 13.80 -14.31
N LEU A 77 -3.61 12.72 -13.86
CA LEU A 77 -2.93 11.77 -14.75
C LEU A 77 -3.91 10.78 -15.40
N THR A 78 -4.92 10.33 -14.66
CA THR A 78 -5.81 9.23 -15.09
C THR A 78 -7.03 9.74 -15.87
N GLY A 79 -7.59 10.87 -15.46
CA GLY A 79 -8.82 11.43 -16.02
C GLY A 79 -8.78 11.66 -17.54
N PRO A 80 -7.73 12.29 -18.10
CA PRO A 80 -7.62 12.48 -19.55
C PRO A 80 -7.68 11.18 -20.36
N LEU A 81 -7.15 10.08 -19.83
CA LEU A 81 -7.20 8.77 -20.49
C LEU A 81 -8.63 8.25 -20.60
N LEU A 82 -9.47 8.51 -19.59
CA LEU A 82 -10.87 8.08 -19.53
C LEU A 82 -11.79 8.89 -20.46
N LYS A 83 -11.29 9.94 -21.11
CA LYS A 83 -12.00 10.61 -22.22
C LYS A 83 -11.87 9.86 -23.54
N THR A 84 -10.85 9.01 -23.67
CA THR A 84 -10.50 8.33 -24.93
C THR A 84 -10.64 6.81 -24.83
N PHE A 85 -10.29 6.23 -23.68
CA PHE A 85 -10.29 4.79 -23.43
C PHE A 85 -11.42 4.38 -22.51
N ARG A 86 -11.86 3.12 -22.63
CA ARG A 86 -12.86 2.53 -21.73
C ARG A 86 -12.28 2.33 -20.33
N PHE A 87 -13.16 2.29 -19.32
CA PHE A 87 -12.75 2.09 -17.93
C PHE A 87 -11.90 0.82 -17.73
N GLU A 88 -12.24 -0.29 -18.39
CA GLU A 88 -11.50 -1.55 -18.30
C GLU A 88 -10.08 -1.42 -18.85
N GLN A 89 -9.92 -0.68 -19.95
CA GLN A 89 -8.61 -0.47 -20.58
C GLN A 89 -7.70 0.36 -19.67
N VAL A 90 -8.24 1.42 -19.07
CA VAL A 90 -7.50 2.27 -18.12
C VAL A 90 -7.18 1.50 -16.84
N ALA A 91 -8.11 0.69 -16.32
CA ALA A 91 -7.87 -0.15 -15.15
C ALA A 91 -6.74 -1.17 -15.40
N VAL A 92 -6.78 -1.91 -16.50
CA VAL A 92 -5.72 -2.89 -16.84
C VAL A 92 -4.39 -2.19 -17.07
N GLY A 93 -4.36 -1.12 -17.87
CA GLY A 93 -3.13 -0.36 -18.12
C GLY A 93 -2.54 0.24 -16.84
N GLY A 94 -3.39 0.79 -15.98
CA GLY A 94 -3.03 1.35 -14.68
C GLY A 94 -2.50 0.30 -13.70
N ARG A 95 -3.11 -0.89 -13.63
CA ARG A 95 -2.59 -2.03 -12.87
C ARG A 95 -1.19 -2.42 -13.36
N ILE A 96 -1.02 -2.61 -14.67
CA ILE A 96 0.28 -2.98 -15.27
C ILE A 96 1.34 -1.94 -14.90
N LEU A 97 1.08 -0.65 -15.13
CA LEU A 97 2.03 0.42 -14.85
C LEU A 97 2.40 0.50 -13.36
N SER A 98 1.39 0.47 -12.49
CA SER A 98 1.60 0.59 -11.04
C SER A 98 2.38 -0.62 -10.48
N LEU A 99 2.10 -1.83 -10.97
CA LEU A 99 2.76 -3.05 -10.52
C LEU A 99 4.17 -3.22 -11.11
N LEU A 100 4.43 -2.65 -12.30
CA LEU A 100 5.80 -2.50 -12.82
C LEU A 100 6.64 -1.58 -11.92
N LEU A 101 6.09 -0.45 -11.49
CA LEU A 101 6.74 0.46 -10.53
C LEU A 101 7.00 -0.24 -9.19
N LEU A 102 6.01 -0.97 -8.68
CA LEU A 102 6.14 -1.76 -7.46
C LEU A 102 7.23 -2.83 -7.58
N ALA A 103 7.26 -3.58 -8.70
CA ALA A 103 8.29 -4.58 -8.96
C ALA A 103 9.69 -3.94 -9.07
N ALA A 104 9.82 -2.80 -9.73
CA ALA A 104 11.08 -2.06 -9.83
C ALA A 104 11.58 -1.61 -8.45
N GLY A 105 10.68 -1.11 -7.59
CA GLY A 105 10.95 -0.79 -6.20
C GLY A 105 11.38 -2.02 -5.38
N TRP A 106 10.62 -3.11 -5.47
CA TRP A 106 10.88 -4.39 -4.82
C TRP A 106 12.29 -4.91 -5.12
N VAL A 107 12.63 -5.02 -6.40
CA VAL A 107 13.94 -5.49 -6.85
C VAL A 107 15.05 -4.53 -6.39
N SER A 108 14.77 -3.22 -6.32
CA SER A 108 15.74 -2.22 -5.86
C SER A 108 16.05 -2.32 -4.36
N VAL A 109 15.05 -2.58 -3.52
CA VAL A 109 15.23 -2.86 -2.08
C VAL A 109 15.96 -4.19 -1.88
N ALA A 110 15.52 -5.24 -2.56
CA ALA A 110 16.12 -6.57 -2.46
C ALA A 110 17.61 -6.57 -2.85
N ARG A 111 18.00 -5.73 -3.82
CA ARG A 111 19.41 -5.48 -4.18
C ARG A 111 20.22 -4.86 -3.03
N GLN A 112 19.64 -3.91 -2.28
CA GLN A 112 20.35 -3.36 -1.10
C GLN A 112 20.56 -4.44 -0.04
N LEU A 113 19.58 -5.34 0.13
CA LEU A 113 19.66 -6.50 1.03
C LEU A 113 20.55 -7.65 0.51
N ARG A 114 21.13 -7.50 -0.70
CA ARG A 114 21.98 -8.49 -1.38
C ARG A 114 21.34 -9.86 -1.52
N LEU A 115 20.06 -9.86 -1.83
CA LEU A 115 19.36 -11.08 -2.22
C LEU A 115 19.81 -11.49 -3.63
N LYS A 116 20.11 -12.76 -3.81
CA LYS A 116 20.39 -13.36 -5.12
C LYS A 116 19.11 -13.35 -5.96
N PRO A 117 19.19 -13.36 -7.30
CA PRO A 117 18.04 -13.32 -8.21
C PRO A 117 16.90 -14.27 -7.86
N VAL A 118 17.20 -15.55 -7.62
CA VAL A 118 16.22 -16.56 -7.20
C VAL A 118 15.55 -16.21 -5.87
N THR A 119 16.33 -15.69 -4.92
CA THR A 119 15.84 -15.26 -3.61
C THR A 119 14.93 -14.03 -3.73
N VAL A 120 15.20 -13.10 -4.67
CA VAL A 120 14.33 -11.95 -4.94
C VAL A 120 12.95 -12.41 -5.39
N ILE A 121 12.90 -13.39 -6.31
CA ILE A 121 11.64 -13.95 -6.83
C ILE A 121 10.93 -14.77 -5.76
N SER A 122 11.67 -15.57 -4.98
CA SER A 122 11.11 -16.34 -3.87
C SER A 122 10.51 -15.44 -2.79
N ALA A 123 11.17 -14.33 -2.47
CA ALA A 123 10.63 -13.31 -1.57
C ALA A 123 9.36 -12.68 -2.15
N ALA A 124 9.31 -12.40 -3.46
CA ALA A 124 8.10 -11.87 -4.09
C ALA A 124 6.93 -12.87 -4.02
N CYS A 125 7.20 -14.17 -4.20
CA CYS A 125 6.20 -15.24 -4.02
C CYS A 125 5.70 -15.30 -2.57
N ALA A 126 6.62 -15.29 -1.60
CA ALA A 126 6.27 -15.27 -0.18
C ALA A 126 5.40 -14.06 0.18
N TYR A 127 5.76 -12.86 -0.33
CA TYR A 127 4.96 -11.65 -0.15
C TYR A 127 3.54 -11.82 -0.70
N CYS A 128 3.39 -12.33 -1.93
CA CYS A 128 2.06 -12.56 -2.51
C CYS A 128 1.23 -13.52 -1.65
N LEU A 129 1.81 -14.63 -1.18
CA LEU A 129 1.11 -15.58 -0.31
C LEU A 129 0.69 -14.94 1.01
N LEU A 130 1.58 -14.19 1.66
CA LEU A 130 1.27 -13.50 2.92
C LEU A 130 0.10 -12.54 2.75
N THR A 131 0.07 -11.76 1.66
CA THR A 131 -1.03 -10.83 1.38
C THR A 131 -2.33 -11.51 0.98
N LEU A 132 -2.29 -12.76 0.47
CA LEU A 132 -3.49 -13.54 0.18
C LEU A 132 -4.10 -14.15 1.45
N ILE A 133 -3.30 -14.37 2.50
CA ILE A 133 -3.75 -14.97 3.77
C ILE A 133 -4.46 -13.93 4.65
N GLY A 134 -4.00 -12.68 4.67
CA GLY A 134 -4.62 -11.64 5.48
C GLY A 134 -3.89 -10.30 5.51
N SER A 135 -4.40 -9.42 6.37
CA SER A 135 -3.84 -8.10 6.67
C SER A 135 -4.20 -7.72 8.12
N PHE A 136 -3.49 -6.74 8.68
CA PHE A 136 -3.73 -6.23 10.03
C PHE A 136 -4.89 -5.22 10.09
N SER A 137 -4.98 -4.33 9.11
CA SER A 137 -5.97 -3.24 9.06
C SER A 137 -6.72 -3.21 7.74
N GLY A 138 -6.67 -4.28 6.94
CA GLY A 138 -7.30 -4.34 5.62
C GLY A 138 -6.50 -3.71 4.48
N GLU A 139 -5.23 -3.33 4.70
CA GLU A 139 -4.40 -2.72 3.67
C GLU A 139 -3.95 -3.76 2.65
N TRP A 140 -4.01 -3.40 1.37
CA TRP A 140 -3.57 -4.25 0.26
C TRP A 140 -2.82 -3.40 -0.76
N ILE A 141 -1.85 -3.99 -1.45
CA ILE A 141 -1.00 -3.26 -2.41
C ILE A 141 -1.12 -3.87 -3.81
N ILE A 142 -1.10 -5.21 -3.93
CA ILE A 142 -1.38 -5.89 -5.19
C ILE A 142 -2.89 -6.09 -5.32
N GLY A 143 -3.53 -5.39 -6.27
CA GLY A 143 -4.96 -5.48 -6.49
C GLY A 143 -5.45 -4.58 -7.62
N GLY A 144 -6.53 -3.84 -7.39
CA GLY A 144 -7.12 -2.91 -8.37
C GLY A 144 -6.32 -1.62 -8.56
N PHE A 145 -6.61 -0.88 -9.63
CA PHE A 145 -5.98 0.41 -9.92
C PHE A 145 -6.66 1.55 -9.15
N GLU A 146 -6.00 2.01 -8.09
CA GLU A 146 -6.35 3.19 -7.30
C GLU A 146 -5.08 3.94 -6.87
N SER A 147 -5.22 5.16 -6.33
CA SER A 147 -4.09 6.07 -6.05
C SER A 147 -2.99 5.47 -5.17
N LYS A 148 -3.32 4.53 -4.27
CA LYS A 148 -2.35 3.99 -3.30
C LYS A 148 -1.33 3.06 -3.93
N VAL A 149 -1.73 2.28 -4.94
CA VAL A 149 -0.86 1.29 -5.58
C VAL A 149 0.36 1.94 -6.27
N PRO A 150 0.20 2.95 -7.14
CA PRO A 150 1.36 3.66 -7.68
C PRO A 150 2.14 4.40 -6.59
N ALA A 151 1.50 4.90 -5.52
CA ALA A 151 2.21 5.53 -4.41
C ALA A 151 3.16 4.55 -3.69
N TYR A 152 2.75 3.31 -3.41
CA TYR A 152 3.66 2.25 -2.93
C TYR A 152 4.77 1.96 -3.95
N GLY A 153 4.44 1.95 -5.24
CA GLY A 153 5.40 1.80 -6.33
C GLY A 153 6.48 2.89 -6.37
N LEU A 154 6.16 4.11 -5.92
CA LEU A 154 7.09 5.23 -5.80
C LEU A 154 7.83 5.24 -4.43
N ALA A 155 7.17 4.77 -3.37
CA ALA A 155 7.76 4.71 -2.04
C ALA A 155 8.89 3.66 -1.92
N LEU A 156 8.78 2.50 -2.56
CA LEU A 156 9.84 1.48 -2.50
C LEU A 156 11.18 1.92 -3.13
N PRO A 157 11.22 2.61 -4.29
CA PRO A 157 12.42 3.28 -4.77
C PRO A 157 13.01 4.28 -3.77
N ALA A 158 12.17 5.02 -3.03
CA ALA A 158 12.63 5.92 -1.97
C ALA A 158 13.36 5.15 -0.86
N VAL A 159 12.75 4.06 -0.37
CA VAL A 159 13.36 3.16 0.62
C VAL A 159 14.67 2.58 0.09
N ALA A 160 14.72 2.12 -1.16
CA ALA A 160 15.94 1.57 -1.75
C ALA A 160 17.07 2.61 -1.86
N ALA A 161 16.75 3.86 -2.20
CA ALA A 161 17.72 4.96 -2.25
C ALA A 161 18.21 5.36 -0.85
N TRP A 162 17.32 5.37 0.13
CA TRP A 162 17.66 5.63 1.53
C TRP A 162 18.55 4.53 2.12
N LEU A 163 18.21 3.25 1.92
CA LEU A 163 19.05 2.12 2.34
C LEU A 163 20.42 2.13 1.67
N ARG A 164 20.50 2.56 0.40
CA ARG A 164 21.78 2.79 -0.28
C ARG A 164 22.59 3.88 0.41
N ALA A 165 21.94 4.96 0.85
CA ALA A 165 22.59 6.01 1.63
C ALA A 165 23.16 5.45 2.94
N GLN A 166 22.39 4.64 3.69
CA GLN A 166 22.88 3.95 4.90
C GLN A 166 24.13 3.13 4.61
N SER A 167 24.10 2.33 3.53
CA SER A 167 25.23 1.47 3.17
C SER A 167 26.51 2.26 2.84
N ARG A 168 26.36 3.44 2.24
CA ARG A 168 27.49 4.29 1.82
C ARG A 168 28.06 5.05 3.00
N CYS A 169 27.19 5.63 3.80
CA CYS A 169 27.57 6.37 4.98
C CYS A 169 28.16 5.44 6.08
N ALA A 170 27.92 4.12 6.02
CA ALA A 170 28.56 3.11 6.89
C ALA A 170 30.02 2.77 6.54
N GLN A 171 30.57 3.22 5.41
CA GLN A 171 31.95 2.92 5.02
C GLN A 171 32.87 4.15 5.16
N ARG A 172 34.11 3.93 5.63
CA ARG A 172 35.20 4.91 5.56
C ARG A 172 35.76 4.99 4.13
N THR A 173 35.12 5.74 3.25
CA THR A 173 35.78 6.22 2.02
C THR A 173 36.68 7.41 2.36
N THR A 174 37.77 7.60 1.60
CA THR A 174 38.59 8.83 1.61
C THR A 174 37.77 10.08 1.24
N GLU A 175 36.59 9.90 0.65
CA GLU A 175 35.63 10.96 0.41
C GLU A 175 34.95 11.44 1.71
N SER A 176 34.74 12.77 1.81
CA SER A 176 34.03 13.41 2.91
C SER A 176 32.63 12.81 3.11
N PRO A 177 32.06 12.78 4.33
CA PRO A 177 30.66 12.43 4.55
C PRO A 177 29.67 13.39 3.84
N THR A 178 30.15 14.54 3.37
CA THR A 178 29.48 15.46 2.45
C THR A 178 29.70 15.12 0.97
N SER A 179 30.22 13.93 0.65
CA SER A 179 30.44 13.53 -0.74
C SER A 179 29.12 13.62 -1.50
N GLY A 180 29.20 14.05 -2.76
CA GLY A 180 28.03 14.19 -3.61
C GLY A 180 27.20 12.91 -3.69
N TRP A 181 27.78 11.73 -3.44
CA TRP A 181 27.09 10.45 -3.56
C TRP A 181 26.15 10.08 -2.39
N CYS A 182 26.51 10.30 -1.11
CA CYS A 182 25.57 10.05 0.00
C CYS A 182 24.43 11.09 -0.07
N LEU A 183 24.77 12.36 -0.30
CA LEU A 183 23.81 13.45 -0.47
C LEU A 183 22.82 13.21 -1.63
N ARG A 184 23.31 12.82 -2.81
CA ARG A 184 22.47 12.41 -3.95
C ARG A 184 21.53 11.26 -3.60
N SER A 185 21.95 10.32 -2.75
CA SER A 185 21.11 9.19 -2.36
C SER A 185 19.94 9.64 -1.48
N TYR A 186 20.18 10.57 -0.55
CA TYR A 186 19.13 11.21 0.24
C TYR A 186 18.22 12.10 -0.61
N ALA A 187 18.77 12.85 -1.56
CA ALA A 187 17.98 13.65 -2.50
C ALA A 187 17.05 12.79 -3.37
N VAL A 188 17.56 11.66 -3.90
CA VAL A 188 16.76 10.70 -4.67
C VAL A 188 15.72 10.02 -3.78
N ALA A 189 16.08 9.67 -2.54
CA ALA A 189 15.11 9.11 -1.59
C ALA A 189 13.98 10.11 -1.28
N GLY A 190 14.32 11.38 -1.03
CA GLY A 190 13.36 12.44 -0.78
C GLY A 190 12.46 12.67 -1.98
N PHE A 191 13.03 12.82 -3.18
CA PHE A 191 12.25 12.98 -4.42
C PHE A 191 11.20 11.89 -4.61
N TRP A 192 11.57 10.60 -4.50
CA TRP A 192 10.62 9.51 -4.69
C TRP A 192 9.59 9.42 -3.56
N ALA A 193 9.97 9.71 -2.31
CA ALA A 193 9.03 9.76 -1.19
C ALA A 193 8.03 10.91 -1.38
N GLY A 194 8.49 12.08 -1.81
CA GLY A 194 7.65 13.22 -2.17
C GLY A 194 6.74 12.93 -3.36
N ALA A 195 7.22 12.25 -4.39
CA ALA A 195 6.38 11.81 -5.51
C ALA A 195 5.28 10.83 -5.05
N ALA A 196 5.58 9.93 -4.11
CA ALA A 196 4.57 9.08 -3.49
C ALA A 196 3.51 9.91 -2.74
N VAL A 197 3.92 10.95 -2.00
CA VAL A 197 2.98 11.90 -1.35
C VAL A 197 2.11 12.61 -2.39
N ALA A 198 2.70 13.03 -3.51
CA ALA A 198 1.97 13.74 -4.55
C ALA A 198 0.83 12.90 -5.13
N VAL A 199 1.06 11.60 -5.37
CA VAL A 199 0.04 10.68 -5.92
C VAL A 199 -0.97 10.25 -4.86
N HIS A 200 -0.50 9.93 -3.65
CA HIS A 200 -1.36 9.62 -2.51
C HIS A 200 -0.76 10.21 -1.21
N PRO A 201 -1.35 11.31 -0.68
CA PRO A 201 -0.80 12.03 0.46
C PRO A 201 -0.53 11.16 1.68
N VAL A 202 -1.52 10.37 2.12
CA VAL A 202 -1.39 9.53 3.33
C VAL A 202 -0.32 8.44 3.18
N VAL A 203 -0.32 7.69 2.06
CA VAL A 203 0.67 6.62 1.83
C VAL A 203 2.08 7.19 1.82
N GLY A 204 2.34 8.19 0.99
CA GLY A 204 3.67 8.78 0.86
C GLY A 204 4.15 9.44 2.16
N LEU A 205 3.25 10.13 2.88
CA LEU A 205 3.60 10.85 4.09
C LEU A 205 4.07 9.90 5.18
N TRP A 206 3.43 8.74 5.32
CA TRP A 206 3.88 7.73 6.29
C TRP A 206 5.27 7.17 5.97
N PHE A 207 5.63 7.01 4.69
CA PHE A 207 7.01 6.65 4.33
C PHE A 207 8.00 7.77 4.64
N CYS A 208 7.65 9.05 4.42
CA CYS A 208 8.48 10.18 4.81
C CYS A 208 8.73 10.21 6.32
N ILE A 209 7.65 10.08 7.12
CA ILE A 209 7.71 10.05 8.59
C ILE A 209 8.52 8.83 9.05
N GLY A 210 8.26 7.65 8.48
CA GLY A 210 8.98 6.42 8.82
C GLY A 210 10.47 6.49 8.56
N ILE A 211 10.90 7.06 7.42
CA ILE A 211 12.32 7.28 7.11
C ILE A 211 12.94 8.28 8.09
N GLY A 212 12.23 9.39 8.39
CA GLY A 212 12.70 10.37 9.37
C GLY A 212 12.87 9.79 10.78
N MET A 213 11.87 9.04 11.26
CA MET A 213 11.94 8.32 12.55
C MET A 213 13.08 7.30 12.55
N SER A 214 13.30 6.60 11.44
CA SER A 214 14.40 5.63 11.31
C SER A 214 15.77 6.28 11.42
N GLU A 215 15.96 7.47 10.85
CA GLU A 215 17.21 8.24 11.02
C GLU A 215 17.45 8.63 12.47
N LEU A 216 16.40 8.98 13.21
CA LEU A 216 16.48 9.28 14.65
C LEU A 216 16.83 8.03 15.46
N LEU A 217 16.17 6.89 15.18
CA LEU A 217 16.43 5.62 15.87
C LEU A 217 17.85 5.09 15.63
N LEU A 218 18.43 5.36 14.47
CA LEU A 218 19.79 4.95 14.12
C LEU A 218 20.86 5.93 14.63
N LEU A 219 20.47 7.14 15.06
CA LEU A 219 21.40 8.18 15.51
C LEU A 219 22.33 7.70 16.64
N PRO A 220 21.86 7.02 17.71
CA PRO A 220 22.75 6.54 18.76
C PRO A 220 23.79 5.53 18.25
N MET A 221 23.41 4.63 17.33
CA MET A 221 24.36 3.67 16.75
C MET A 221 25.44 4.36 15.93
N HIS A 222 25.09 5.45 15.23
CA HIS A 222 26.05 6.26 14.47
C HIS A 222 26.97 7.11 15.37
N MET A 223 26.54 7.42 16.59
CA MET A 223 27.26 8.28 17.54
C MET A 223 28.12 7.51 18.55
N LEU A 224 27.67 6.33 18.99
CA LEU A 224 28.26 5.53 20.07
C LEU A 224 29.26 4.46 19.60
N SER A 225 29.46 4.30 18.28
CA SER A 225 30.36 3.27 17.75
C SER A 225 31.86 3.54 17.94
N SER A 226 32.22 4.37 18.91
CA SER A 226 33.58 4.71 19.31
C SER A 226 34.17 3.57 20.14
N SER A 227 34.78 2.59 19.49
CA SER A 227 35.71 1.68 20.16
C SER A 227 37.15 2.16 19.86
N PRO A 228 37.96 2.47 20.89
CA PRO A 228 39.37 2.85 20.71
C PRO A 228 40.18 1.83 19.91
N ASP A 229 39.79 0.55 20.01
CA ASP A 229 40.48 -0.59 19.37
C ASP A 229 39.97 -0.91 17.95
N LYS A 230 38.93 -0.21 17.45
CA LYS A 230 38.36 -0.42 16.10
C LYS A 230 38.20 0.90 15.34
N PRO A 231 39.29 1.44 14.75
CA PRO A 231 39.31 2.72 14.03
C PRO A 231 38.50 2.74 12.71
N GLU A 232 37.75 1.69 12.41
CA GLU A 232 36.97 1.53 11.18
C GLU A 232 35.64 2.30 11.21
N PHE A 233 35.18 2.72 12.38
CA PHE A 233 33.94 3.47 12.55
C PHE A 233 34.19 4.98 12.48
N ARG A 234 33.62 5.63 11.46
CA ARG A 234 33.56 7.09 11.41
C ARG A 234 32.32 7.55 12.16
N GLN A 235 32.51 8.30 13.23
CA GLN A 235 31.43 9.00 13.92
C GLN A 235 30.76 9.96 12.91
N ARG A 236 29.44 9.81 12.70
CA ARG A 236 28.69 10.76 11.87
C ARG A 236 28.42 11.99 12.72
N SER A 237 29.06 13.11 12.44
CA SER A 237 28.79 14.34 13.21
C SER A 237 27.33 14.76 13.05
N VAL A 238 26.78 15.43 14.08
CA VAL A 238 25.41 15.96 14.06
C VAL A 238 25.18 16.85 12.84
N GLY A 239 26.15 17.70 12.49
CA GLY A 239 26.08 18.56 11.30
C GLY A 239 25.91 17.77 9.99
N VAL A 240 26.66 16.68 9.81
CA VAL A 240 26.52 15.81 8.64
C VAL A 240 25.16 15.11 8.62
N TRP A 241 24.68 14.62 9.77
CA TRP A 241 23.35 14.03 9.85
C TRP A 241 22.25 15.04 9.49
N LEU A 242 22.34 16.27 10.01
CA LEU A 242 21.42 17.37 9.68
C LEU A 242 21.40 17.63 8.17
N THR A 243 22.56 17.75 7.51
CA THR A 243 22.62 17.95 6.05
C THR A 243 21.90 16.85 5.27
N HIS A 244 21.99 15.61 5.71
CA HIS A 244 21.33 14.49 5.04
C HIS A 244 19.81 14.53 5.20
N VAL A 245 19.33 14.75 6.44
CA VAL A 245 17.90 14.84 6.74
C VAL A 245 17.28 16.06 6.07
N THR A 246 17.96 17.22 6.07
CA THR A 246 17.46 18.42 5.39
C THR A 246 17.40 18.23 3.88
N THR A 247 18.39 17.56 3.28
CA THR A 247 18.37 17.24 1.83
C THR A 247 17.20 16.34 1.47
N PHE A 248 16.96 15.29 2.26
CA PHE A 248 15.80 14.43 2.09
C PHE A 248 14.50 15.22 2.22
N ALA A 249 14.35 15.99 3.31
CA ALA A 249 13.15 16.76 3.58
C ALA A 249 12.87 17.81 2.49
N ALA A 250 13.89 18.54 2.03
CA ALA A 250 13.73 19.56 1.00
C ALA A 250 13.28 18.95 -0.34
N THR A 251 13.90 17.85 -0.76
CA THR A 251 13.54 17.16 -2.02
C THR A 251 12.19 16.45 -1.93
N ALA A 252 11.84 15.88 -0.77
CA ALA A 252 10.52 15.31 -0.52
C ALA A 252 9.43 16.37 -0.54
N LEU A 253 9.65 17.51 0.14
CA LEU A 253 8.70 18.61 0.15
C LEU A 253 8.47 19.12 -1.27
N ALA A 254 9.53 19.45 -2.00
CA ALA A 254 9.44 19.95 -3.38
C ALA A 254 8.67 19.00 -4.31
N ALA A 255 8.98 17.70 -4.28
CA ALA A 255 8.29 16.71 -5.11
C ALA A 255 6.84 16.45 -4.68
N SER A 256 6.50 16.68 -3.40
CA SER A 256 5.15 16.46 -2.87
C SER A 256 4.15 17.57 -3.18
N LEU A 257 4.62 18.80 -3.44
CA LEU A 257 3.77 20.00 -3.55
C LEU A 257 2.56 19.83 -4.48
N PRO A 258 2.67 19.23 -5.68
CA PRO A 258 1.53 19.12 -6.60
C PRO A 258 0.33 18.34 -6.03
N GLY A 259 0.56 17.37 -5.14
CA GLY A 259 -0.52 16.64 -4.46
C GLY A 259 -0.78 17.09 -3.04
N LEU A 260 0.25 17.57 -2.34
CA LEU A 260 0.15 18.03 -0.96
C LEU A 260 -0.66 19.32 -0.84
N ILE A 261 -0.45 20.29 -1.75
CA ILE A 261 -1.17 21.58 -1.70
C ILE A 261 -2.69 21.37 -1.85
N PRO A 262 -3.20 20.64 -2.86
CA PRO A 262 -4.63 20.36 -2.96
C PRO A 262 -5.19 19.62 -1.75
N ALA A 263 -4.46 18.64 -1.22
CA ALA A 263 -4.90 17.86 -0.05
C ALA A 263 -4.98 18.71 1.22
N VAL A 264 -4.01 19.60 1.46
CA VAL A 264 -4.04 20.54 2.59
C VAL A 264 -5.17 21.55 2.40
N ARG A 265 -5.35 22.10 1.19
CA ARG A 265 -6.48 22.99 0.90
C ARG A 265 -7.81 22.32 1.18
N LEU A 266 -8.00 21.06 0.78
CA LEU A 266 -9.20 20.28 1.07
C LEU A 266 -9.49 20.19 2.58
N LEU A 267 -8.46 19.99 3.40
CA LEU A 267 -8.58 19.91 4.86
C LEU A 267 -8.87 21.27 5.49
N LEU A 268 -8.35 22.36 4.91
CA LEU A 268 -8.50 23.72 5.43
C LEU A 268 -9.75 24.44 4.89
N SER A 269 -10.29 24.05 3.74
CA SER A 269 -11.39 24.73 3.05
C SER A 269 -12.78 24.40 3.60
N ALA A 270 -12.86 23.64 4.68
CA ALA A 270 -14.12 23.38 5.34
C ALA A 270 -14.48 24.57 6.25
N ASP A 271 -15.25 25.53 5.73
CA ASP A 271 -15.93 26.56 6.53
C ASP A 271 -17.12 25.94 7.29
N LEU A 272 -16.84 24.89 8.09
CA LEU A 272 -17.82 24.20 8.90
C LEU A 272 -17.69 24.60 10.37
N PRO A 273 -18.82 24.75 11.09
CA PRO A 273 -18.79 24.83 12.55
C PRO A 273 -18.03 23.62 13.14
N PRO A 274 -17.27 23.78 14.25
CA PRO A 274 -16.48 22.70 14.84
C PRO A 274 -17.26 21.41 15.07
N ALA A 275 -18.50 21.50 15.57
CA ALA A 275 -19.37 20.35 15.79
C ALA A 275 -19.66 19.54 14.51
N LYS A 276 -19.77 20.21 13.35
CA LYS A 276 -19.98 19.55 12.06
C LYS A 276 -18.71 18.92 11.51
N ALA A 277 -17.56 19.55 11.74
CA ALA A 277 -16.27 18.94 11.42
C ALA A 277 -16.02 17.67 12.25
N ASP A 278 -16.36 17.70 13.54
CA ASP A 278 -16.28 16.55 14.43
C ASP A 278 -17.26 15.44 14.00
N GLU A 279 -18.51 15.77 13.67
CA GLU A 279 -19.50 14.82 13.15
C GLU A 279 -18.99 14.11 11.88
N ALA A 280 -18.40 14.85 10.93
CA ALA A 280 -17.80 14.27 9.74
C ALA A 280 -16.63 13.33 10.06
N ALA A 281 -15.78 13.70 11.03
CA ALA A 281 -14.67 12.86 11.49
C ALA A 281 -15.17 11.57 12.16
N PHE A 282 -16.24 11.65 12.96
CA PHE A 282 -16.89 10.49 13.56
C PHE A 282 -17.39 9.53 12.48
N ILE A 283 -18.15 10.06 11.52
CA ILE A 283 -18.68 9.31 10.39
C ILE A 283 -17.56 8.59 9.63
N GLN A 284 -16.46 9.29 9.33
CA GLN A 284 -15.34 8.70 8.61
C GLN A 284 -14.68 7.57 9.41
N VAL A 285 -14.33 7.84 10.67
CA VAL A 285 -13.48 6.95 11.49
C VAL A 285 -14.25 5.80 12.10
N PHE A 286 -15.33 6.10 12.82
CA PHE A 286 -16.02 5.12 13.67
C PHE A 286 -17.24 4.48 13.00
N TRP A 287 -17.71 5.01 11.87
CA TRP A 287 -18.84 4.42 11.14
C TRP A 287 -18.43 3.85 9.77
N ARG A 288 -17.90 4.67 8.86
CA ARG A 288 -17.63 4.25 7.48
C ARG A 288 -16.39 3.38 7.35
N LEU A 289 -15.30 3.73 8.05
CA LEU A 289 -14.00 3.07 7.94
C LEU A 289 -13.53 2.44 9.27
N ALA A 290 -14.45 2.12 10.19
CA ALA A 290 -14.10 1.54 11.49
C ALA A 290 -13.24 0.27 11.36
N HIS A 291 -13.57 -0.61 10.42
CA HIS A 291 -12.81 -1.82 10.10
C HIS A 291 -11.38 -1.59 9.60
N HIS A 292 -11.00 -0.34 9.34
CA HIS A 292 -9.68 0.10 8.88
C HIS A 292 -8.98 1.06 9.87
N LEU A 293 -9.75 1.85 10.63
CA LEU A 293 -9.26 2.98 11.42
C LEU A 293 -9.50 2.83 12.93
N ASP A 294 -10.44 2.00 13.35
CA ASP A 294 -10.73 1.74 14.76
C ASP A 294 -10.13 0.37 15.17
N PRO A 295 -9.05 0.35 15.95
CA PRO A 295 -8.41 -0.91 16.35
C PRO A 295 -9.34 -1.81 17.17
N SER A 296 -10.35 -1.24 17.82
CA SER A 296 -11.36 -1.99 18.59
C SER A 296 -12.34 -2.74 17.68
N ALA A 297 -12.47 -2.31 16.42
CA ALA A 297 -13.28 -2.96 15.41
C ALA A 297 -12.51 -4.01 14.58
N PHE A 298 -11.21 -4.20 14.83
CA PHE A 298 -10.41 -5.17 14.08
C PHE A 298 -10.73 -6.60 14.50
N PRO A 299 -10.88 -7.53 13.55
CA PRO A 299 -11.17 -8.92 13.88
C PRO A 299 -9.98 -9.58 14.61
N PRO A 300 -10.21 -10.56 15.50
CA PRO A 300 -9.13 -11.27 16.19
C PRO A 300 -8.08 -11.89 15.23
N THR A 301 -8.50 -12.28 14.04
CA THR A 301 -7.63 -12.81 12.99
C THR A 301 -6.56 -11.82 12.53
N ALA A 302 -6.88 -10.52 12.51
CA ALA A 302 -5.93 -9.47 12.15
C ALA A 302 -4.79 -9.34 13.18
N TRP A 303 -5.13 -9.43 14.47
CA TRP A 303 -4.16 -9.41 15.57
C TRP A 303 -3.24 -10.62 15.54
N TRP A 304 -3.80 -11.82 15.31
CA TRP A 304 -3.02 -13.05 15.13
C TRP A 304 -2.09 -12.96 13.92
N TYR A 305 -2.60 -12.48 12.78
CA TYR A 305 -1.80 -12.27 11.57
C TYR A 305 -0.61 -11.36 11.85
N ALA A 306 -0.84 -10.18 12.44
CA ALA A 306 0.22 -9.23 12.77
C ALA A 306 1.22 -9.79 13.78
N GLY A 307 0.75 -10.43 14.85
CA GLY A 307 1.60 -11.00 15.90
C GLY A 307 2.52 -12.10 15.39
N VAL A 308 1.97 -13.06 14.64
CA VAL A 308 2.75 -14.15 14.02
C VAL A 308 3.76 -13.57 13.03
N LEU A 309 3.32 -12.65 12.18
CA LEU A 309 4.19 -12.10 11.14
C LEU A 309 5.32 -11.24 11.73
N CYS A 310 5.07 -10.50 12.82
CA CYS A 310 6.12 -9.85 13.61
C CYS A 310 7.15 -10.86 14.13
N ALA A 311 6.71 -11.95 14.76
CA ALA A 311 7.61 -12.98 15.29
C ALA A 311 8.46 -13.61 14.19
N VAL A 312 7.83 -14.01 13.07
CA VAL A 312 8.54 -14.57 11.91
C VAL A 312 9.53 -13.57 11.31
N THR A 313 9.15 -12.29 11.24
CA THR A 313 10.03 -11.23 10.72
C THR A 313 11.25 -11.02 11.61
N LEU A 314 11.07 -11.00 12.94
CA LEU A 314 12.15 -10.88 13.90
C LEU A 314 13.11 -12.07 13.85
N ILE A 315 12.59 -13.30 13.77
CA ILE A 315 13.39 -14.52 13.60
C ILE A 315 14.16 -14.46 12.29
N GLY A 316 13.50 -14.11 11.17
CA GLY A 316 14.14 -13.93 9.87
C GLY A 316 15.24 -12.88 9.91
N PHE A 317 14.99 -11.74 10.57
CA PHE A 317 15.99 -10.69 10.75
C PHE A 317 17.21 -11.19 11.51
N ALA A 318 17.01 -11.84 12.66
CA ALA A 318 18.08 -12.39 13.50
C ALA A 318 18.92 -13.44 12.74
N LEU A 319 18.26 -14.38 12.05
CA LEU A 319 18.93 -15.41 11.26
C LEU A 319 19.64 -14.85 10.02
N SER A 320 19.18 -13.72 9.48
CA SER A 320 19.82 -13.06 8.33
C SER A 320 21.13 -12.34 8.69
N GLN A 321 21.40 -12.09 9.98
CA GLN A 321 22.55 -11.31 10.40
C GLN A 321 23.89 -11.96 10.03
N PRO A 322 24.89 -11.18 9.57
CA PRO A 322 26.27 -11.62 9.46
C PRO A 322 26.78 -12.05 10.83
N GLY A 323 26.91 -13.36 11.02
CA GLY A 323 27.26 -14.00 12.28
C GLY A 323 28.45 -13.33 12.96
N CYS A 324 28.30 -13.04 14.25
CA CYS A 324 29.38 -12.69 15.17
C CYS A 324 30.23 -13.92 15.54
N GLY A 325 30.37 -14.88 14.62
CA GLY A 325 30.88 -16.22 14.86
C GLY A 325 32.28 -16.41 14.28
N ARG A 326 33.26 -15.74 14.88
CA ARG A 326 34.60 -16.30 15.10
C ARG A 326 34.84 -16.22 16.61
N ILE A 327 34.21 -17.11 17.37
CA ILE A 327 34.85 -17.57 18.60
C ILE A 327 35.93 -18.53 18.10
N ALA A 328 37.15 -18.23 18.53
CA ALA A 328 38.39 -18.90 18.19
C ALA A 328 38.23 -20.41 18.00
N ARG A 329 38.56 -20.90 16.81
CA ARG A 329 39.22 -22.20 16.68
C ARG A 329 40.73 -21.97 16.67
N ASP A 330 41.22 -21.26 17.67
CA ASP A 330 42.60 -21.40 18.12
C ASP A 330 42.51 -22.26 19.38
N THR A 331 42.18 -23.53 19.19
CA THR A 331 42.66 -24.54 20.13
C THR A 331 44.15 -24.65 19.86
N PRO A 332 45.04 -24.28 20.81
CA PRO A 332 46.45 -24.52 20.64
C PRO A 332 46.62 -26.04 20.51
N HIS A 333 47.13 -26.50 19.37
CA HIS A 333 47.63 -27.86 19.29
C HIS A 333 48.85 -27.93 20.23
N PRO A 334 48.93 -28.88 21.19
CA PRO A 334 50.00 -28.88 22.18
C PRO A 334 51.42 -29.17 21.66
N ASP A 335 51.63 -29.38 20.36
CA ASP A 335 52.85 -30.02 19.85
C ASP A 335 53.74 -29.16 18.95
N ASP A 336 53.45 -27.87 18.74
CA ASP A 336 54.33 -27.02 17.92
C ASP A 336 55.45 -26.35 18.73
N LYS A 337 56.32 -27.19 19.32
CA LYS A 337 57.67 -26.78 19.74
C LYS A 337 58.61 -27.01 18.55
N GLY A 338 58.75 -26.02 17.67
CA GLY A 338 59.71 -26.13 16.58
C GLY A 338 59.89 -24.88 15.73
N LEU A 339 60.93 -24.11 16.06
CA LEU A 339 61.66 -23.18 15.17
C LEU A 339 60.89 -21.95 14.65
N SER A 340 60.89 -20.91 15.48
CA SER A 340 60.69 -19.52 15.04
C SER A 340 61.87 -19.05 14.18
N HIS A 341 61.66 -18.88 12.87
CA HIS A 341 62.47 -17.99 12.04
C HIS A 341 61.96 -16.54 12.18
N PRO A 342 62.80 -15.58 12.62
CA PRO A 342 62.41 -14.19 12.64
C PRO A 342 62.64 -13.56 11.26
N GLY A 343 61.57 -12.99 10.69
CA GLY A 343 61.68 -12.02 9.59
C GLY A 343 61.13 -12.51 8.26
N LEU A 344 59.82 -12.38 8.07
CA LEU A 344 59.17 -12.07 6.79
C LEU A 344 57.75 -11.55 7.10
N PRO A 345 57.39 -10.30 6.73
CA PRO A 345 56.03 -9.82 6.91
C PRO A 345 55.05 -10.65 6.05
N GLN A 346 54.03 -11.26 6.67
CA GLN A 346 52.93 -11.88 5.94
C GLN A 346 52.06 -10.80 5.26
N ALA A 347 52.52 -10.30 4.11
CA ALA A 347 51.90 -9.19 3.39
C ALA A 347 50.58 -9.54 2.64
N GLY A 348 50.08 -10.78 2.76
CA GLY A 348 48.92 -11.26 1.98
C GLY A 348 47.60 -11.46 2.74
N GLN A 349 47.61 -11.57 4.07
CA GLN A 349 46.40 -11.93 4.84
C GLN A 349 45.57 -10.71 5.30
N THR A 350 46.20 -9.55 5.49
CA THR A 350 45.56 -8.34 6.03
C THR A 350 44.60 -7.64 5.05
N GLN A 351 44.84 -7.70 3.73
CA GLN A 351 43.97 -7.04 2.74
C GLN A 351 42.65 -7.79 2.46
N SER A 352 42.61 -9.12 2.59
CA SER A 352 41.39 -9.90 2.30
C SER A 352 40.35 -9.81 3.43
N ASN A 353 40.82 -9.64 4.68
CA ASN A 353 39.96 -9.48 5.85
C ASN A 353 39.26 -8.10 5.85
N SER A 354 39.99 -7.02 5.54
CA SER A 354 39.44 -5.65 5.57
C SER A 354 38.33 -5.40 4.55
N ALA A 355 38.43 -5.96 3.33
CA ALA A 355 37.38 -5.86 2.32
C ALA A 355 36.11 -6.61 2.74
N THR A 356 36.25 -7.78 3.37
CA THR A 356 35.14 -8.61 3.85
C THR A 356 34.44 -7.96 5.05
N ASP A 357 35.21 -7.33 5.95
CA ASP A 357 34.68 -6.63 7.11
C ASP A 357 33.90 -5.38 6.73
N ALA A 358 34.44 -4.56 5.81
CA ALA A 358 33.70 -3.43 5.23
C ALA A 358 32.39 -3.90 4.56
N ASP A 359 32.42 -5.03 3.87
CA ASP A 359 31.26 -5.58 3.18
C ASP A 359 30.15 -6.06 4.14
N ASN A 360 30.56 -6.65 5.28
CA ASN A 360 29.67 -7.05 6.37
C ASN A 360 29.06 -5.84 7.09
N LEU A 361 29.84 -4.78 7.31
CA LEU A 361 29.38 -3.53 7.92
C LEU A 361 28.28 -2.87 7.08
N ARG A 362 28.50 -2.76 5.75
CA ARG A 362 27.47 -2.22 4.84
C ARG A 362 26.17 -3.03 4.90
N GLN A 363 26.26 -4.37 4.93
CA GLN A 363 25.07 -5.22 5.05
C GLN A 363 24.35 -5.04 6.39
N ARG A 364 25.08 -4.91 7.50
CA ARG A 364 24.50 -4.65 8.82
C ARG A 364 23.76 -3.32 8.82
N ALA A 365 24.35 -2.26 8.27
CA ALA A 365 23.71 -0.95 8.17
C ALA A 365 22.41 -0.99 7.34
N VAL A 366 22.41 -1.67 6.20
CA VAL A 366 21.18 -1.83 5.38
C VAL A 366 20.11 -2.61 6.13
N ARG A 367 20.46 -3.74 6.76
CA ARG A 367 19.50 -4.54 7.52
C ARG A 367 18.96 -3.77 8.72
N ALA A 368 19.82 -3.04 9.43
CA ALA A 368 19.43 -2.17 10.53
C ALA A 368 18.50 -1.05 10.07
N GLY A 369 18.76 -0.44 8.90
CA GLY A 369 17.85 0.53 8.27
C GLY A 369 16.48 -0.07 7.94
N MET A 370 16.43 -1.24 7.31
CA MET A 370 15.14 -1.89 7.02
C MET A 370 14.38 -2.26 8.30
N ALA A 371 15.09 -2.72 9.34
CA ALA A 371 14.50 -3.04 10.63
C ALA A 371 14.03 -1.79 11.40
N SER A 372 14.76 -0.68 11.35
CA SER A 372 14.35 0.58 11.99
C SER A 372 13.16 1.21 11.27
N LEU A 373 13.02 1.01 9.96
CA LEU A 373 11.82 1.42 9.21
C LEU A 373 10.59 0.61 9.63
N LEU A 374 10.73 -0.71 9.75
CA LEU A 374 9.65 -1.56 10.26
C LEU A 374 9.30 -1.22 11.72
N LEU A 375 10.30 -0.96 12.57
CA LEU A 375 10.09 -0.51 13.94
C LEU A 375 9.36 0.83 14.00
N SER A 376 9.72 1.78 13.13
CA SER A 376 9.02 3.06 13.02
C SER A 376 7.55 2.85 12.66
N ALA A 377 7.27 2.00 11.66
CA ALA A 377 5.90 1.65 11.28
C ALA A 377 5.13 1.00 12.44
N PHE A 378 5.76 0.06 13.14
CA PHE A 378 5.19 -0.60 14.32
C PHE A 378 4.86 0.40 15.44
N LEU A 379 5.77 1.32 15.76
CA LEU A 379 5.54 2.34 16.80
C LEU A 379 4.39 3.28 16.43
N ILE A 380 4.26 3.67 15.16
CA ILE A 380 3.11 4.45 14.67
C ILE A 380 1.81 3.66 14.82
N ALA A 381 1.81 2.38 14.45
CA ALA A 381 0.64 1.52 14.62
C ALA A 381 0.27 1.36 16.10
N VAL A 382 1.23 1.12 16.99
CA VAL A 382 1.00 1.05 18.44
C VAL A 382 0.42 2.36 18.98
N ALA A 383 0.93 3.51 18.54
CA ALA A 383 0.34 4.80 18.90
C ALA A 383 -1.13 4.89 18.45
N GLY A 384 -1.43 4.43 17.22
CA GLY A 384 -2.81 4.29 16.73
C GLY A 384 -3.67 3.39 17.62
N VAL A 385 -3.14 2.26 18.09
CA VAL A 385 -3.84 1.36 19.03
C VAL A 385 -4.12 2.09 20.35
N VAL A 386 -3.11 2.73 20.95
CA VAL A 386 -3.26 3.48 22.21
C VAL A 386 -4.31 4.58 22.09
N ILE A 387 -4.36 5.29 20.96
CA ILE A 387 -5.33 6.35 20.70
C ILE A 387 -6.73 5.78 20.44
N GLY A 388 -6.85 4.66 19.72
CA GLY A 388 -8.13 4.15 19.23
C GLY A 388 -8.77 3.07 20.06
N TRP A 389 -8.05 2.43 20.98
CA TRP A 389 -8.59 1.30 21.74
C TRP A 389 -9.68 1.74 22.72
N HIS A 390 -10.81 1.04 22.69
CA HIS A 390 -11.96 1.23 23.57
C HIS A 390 -12.78 -0.07 23.70
N GLN A 391 -13.66 -0.11 24.71
CA GLN A 391 -14.60 -1.22 24.94
C GLN A 391 -16.07 -0.78 24.90
N GLN A 392 -16.31 0.52 24.95
CA GLN A 392 -17.65 1.14 24.91
C GLN A 392 -17.89 1.73 23.52
N PRO A 393 -19.15 1.89 23.09
CA PRO A 393 -19.45 2.54 21.82
C PRO A 393 -18.72 3.89 21.67
N ALA A 394 -18.10 4.14 20.52
CA ALA A 394 -17.27 5.32 20.31
C ALA A 394 -17.98 6.66 20.58
N ILE A 395 -19.29 6.72 20.39
CA ILE A 395 -20.11 7.91 20.65
C ILE A 395 -20.20 8.29 22.14
N GLU A 396 -19.98 7.33 23.03
CA GLU A 396 -20.03 7.52 24.48
C GLU A 396 -18.70 8.03 25.06
N LEU A 397 -17.61 8.00 24.28
CA LEU A 397 -16.28 8.40 24.74
C LEU A 397 -16.17 9.94 24.78
N PRO A 398 -15.88 10.57 25.94
CA PRO A 398 -15.79 12.04 26.03
C PRO A 398 -14.72 12.67 25.12
N ASP A 399 -13.69 11.91 24.76
CA ASP A 399 -12.55 12.35 23.96
C ASP A 399 -12.58 11.82 22.51
N TRP A 400 -13.69 11.23 22.04
CA TRP A 400 -13.80 10.72 20.68
C TRP A 400 -13.41 11.72 19.59
N PRO A 401 -13.68 13.05 19.68
CA PRO A 401 -13.32 13.98 18.61
C PRO A 401 -11.81 14.03 18.37
N ARG A 402 -11.01 14.01 19.45
CA ARG A 402 -9.54 13.99 19.37
C ARG A 402 -9.04 12.67 18.80
N ARG A 403 -9.66 11.55 19.17
CA ARG A 403 -9.35 10.22 18.62
C ARG A 403 -9.61 10.19 17.11
N ALA A 404 -10.80 10.63 16.67
CA ALA A 404 -11.16 10.69 15.26
C ALA A 404 -10.21 11.61 14.46
N ALA A 405 -9.84 12.77 15.02
CA ALA A 405 -8.92 13.70 14.39
C ALA A 405 -7.53 13.11 14.11
N LEU A 406 -7.07 12.16 14.92
CA LEU A 406 -5.78 11.46 14.75
C LEU A 406 -5.93 10.19 13.89
N LEU A 407 -6.95 9.38 14.14
CA LEU A 407 -7.16 8.10 13.46
C LEU A 407 -7.55 8.27 11.99
N LYS A 408 -8.18 9.38 11.59
CA LYS A 408 -8.53 9.66 10.18
C LYS A 408 -7.34 9.63 9.21
N PHE A 409 -6.11 9.76 9.72
CA PHE A 409 -4.88 9.66 8.94
C PHE A 409 -4.33 8.23 8.79
N TYR A 410 -5.08 7.23 9.25
CA TYR A 410 -4.81 5.80 9.01
C TYR A 410 -3.42 5.34 9.51
N PRO A 411 -3.13 5.43 10.82
CA PRO A 411 -1.80 5.11 11.38
C PRO A 411 -1.37 3.65 11.13
N PHE A 412 -2.32 2.72 10.95
CA PHE A 412 -2.04 1.30 10.76
C PHE A 412 -1.56 0.96 9.34
N ARG A 413 -1.93 1.74 8.33
CA ARG A 413 -1.66 1.49 6.90
C ARG A 413 -0.19 1.26 6.60
N PHE A 414 0.66 2.06 7.24
CA PHE A 414 2.10 1.98 7.00
C PHE A 414 2.69 0.65 7.48
N PHE A 415 2.31 0.24 8.69
CA PHE A 415 2.72 -1.03 9.28
C PHE A 415 2.13 -2.22 8.52
N ASP A 416 0.83 -2.16 8.21
CA ASP A 416 0.11 -3.23 7.52
C ASP A 416 0.67 -3.50 6.12
N GLY A 417 1.02 -2.45 5.37
CA GLY A 417 1.68 -2.59 4.08
C GLY A 417 3.14 -3.05 4.16
N LEU A 418 3.91 -2.56 5.14
CA LEU A 418 5.36 -2.80 5.23
C LEU A 418 5.72 -4.16 5.85
N LEU A 419 4.96 -4.62 6.85
CA LEU A 419 5.22 -5.84 7.60
C LEU A 419 5.36 -7.09 6.70
N PRO A 420 4.41 -7.43 5.80
CA PRO A 420 4.55 -8.60 4.92
C PRO A 420 5.70 -8.48 3.92
N MET A 421 6.04 -7.26 3.48
CA MET A 421 7.22 -7.05 2.63
C MET A 421 8.51 -7.35 3.39
N ALA A 422 8.64 -6.79 4.60
CA ALA A 422 9.79 -7.00 5.47
C ALA A 422 9.96 -8.47 5.87
N ALA A 423 8.86 -9.14 6.23
CA ALA A 423 8.82 -10.56 6.51
C ALA A 423 9.38 -11.36 5.34
N ALA A 424 8.83 -11.17 4.14
CA ALA A 424 9.25 -11.87 2.94
C ALA A 424 10.74 -11.68 2.63
N TRP A 425 11.26 -10.45 2.75
CA TRP A 425 12.68 -10.18 2.55
C TRP A 425 13.58 -10.81 3.62
N PHE A 426 13.23 -10.70 4.90
CA PHE A 426 14.07 -11.21 5.99
C PHE A 426 14.08 -12.74 6.07
N ILE A 427 12.93 -13.40 5.91
CA ILE A 427 12.84 -14.86 5.80
C ILE A 427 13.69 -15.35 4.63
N SER A 428 13.57 -14.72 3.46
CA SER A 428 14.32 -15.12 2.27
C SER A 428 15.82 -14.84 2.41
N SER A 429 16.20 -13.75 3.09
CA SER A 429 17.60 -13.46 3.44
C SER A 429 18.19 -14.49 4.38
N ALA A 430 17.43 -14.91 5.41
CA ALA A 430 17.81 -15.98 6.32
C ALA A 430 17.98 -17.31 5.60
N ALA A 431 17.01 -17.70 4.77
CA ALA A 431 17.06 -18.93 3.97
C ALA A 431 18.29 -18.94 3.04
N GLN A 432 18.52 -17.85 2.29
CA GLN A 432 19.71 -17.71 1.44
C GLN A 432 21.01 -17.91 2.22
N ARG A 433 21.08 -17.38 3.44
CA ARG A 433 22.27 -17.49 4.29
C ARG A 433 22.45 -18.90 4.84
N LEU A 434 21.39 -19.52 5.34
CA LEU A 434 21.41 -20.88 5.88
C LEU A 434 21.79 -21.90 4.81
N ILE A 435 21.13 -21.85 3.64
CA ILE A 435 21.46 -22.71 2.50
C ILE A 435 22.92 -22.49 2.04
N GLY A 436 23.41 -21.25 2.08
CA GLY A 436 24.81 -20.96 1.77
C GLY A 436 25.84 -21.54 2.76
N ARG A 437 25.45 -21.82 4.01
CA ARG A 437 26.30 -22.43 5.04
C ARG A 437 26.42 -23.93 4.87
N TYR A 438 25.31 -24.60 4.58
CA TYR A 438 25.28 -26.02 4.30
C TYR A 438 25.58 -26.22 2.82
N ARG A 439 26.87 -26.24 2.44
CA ARG A 439 27.31 -26.73 1.12
C ARG A 439 26.83 -28.18 0.99
N ILE A 440 25.62 -28.39 0.48
CA ILE A 440 25.15 -29.72 0.10
C ILE A 440 26.02 -30.12 -1.08
N ALA A 441 26.86 -31.13 -0.84
CA ALA A 441 27.71 -31.73 -1.85
C ALA A 441 26.85 -32.20 -3.04
N GLY A 442 27.26 -31.86 -4.25
CA GLY A 442 26.85 -32.54 -5.49
C GLY A 442 25.51 -32.17 -6.11
N HIS A 443 24.45 -31.89 -5.34
CA HIS A 443 23.12 -31.67 -5.92
C HIS A 443 22.71 -30.19 -5.88
N LYS A 444 22.86 -29.50 -7.03
CA LYS A 444 22.08 -28.29 -7.28
C LYS A 444 20.62 -28.73 -7.38
N LEU A 445 19.84 -28.63 -6.30
CA LEU A 445 18.38 -28.60 -6.45
C LEU A 445 18.11 -27.50 -7.49
N PRO A 446 17.43 -27.78 -8.62
CA PRO A 446 17.29 -26.80 -9.68
C PRO A 446 16.47 -25.64 -9.12
N SER A 447 17.17 -24.57 -8.73
CA SER A 447 16.63 -23.39 -8.07
C SER A 447 15.55 -22.71 -8.92
N VAL A 448 15.61 -22.91 -10.23
CA VAL A 448 14.59 -22.53 -11.20
C VAL A 448 13.30 -23.33 -11.02
N THR A 449 13.37 -24.66 -10.87
CA THR A 449 12.19 -25.52 -10.66
C THR A 449 11.45 -25.13 -9.39
N PHE A 450 12.17 -24.87 -8.29
CA PHE A 450 11.55 -24.38 -7.05
C PHE A 450 10.81 -23.06 -7.26
N VAL A 451 11.43 -22.09 -7.93
CA VAL A 451 10.81 -20.79 -8.24
C VAL A 451 9.56 -20.96 -9.09
N VAL A 452 9.63 -21.79 -10.14
CA VAL A 452 8.49 -22.05 -11.02
C VAL A 452 7.34 -22.67 -10.24
N VAL A 453 7.61 -23.69 -9.41
CA VAL A 453 6.59 -24.32 -8.55
C VAL A 453 5.98 -23.31 -7.58
N ALA A 454 6.79 -22.46 -6.95
CA ALA A 454 6.31 -21.41 -6.05
C ALA A 454 5.41 -20.39 -6.78
N MET A 455 5.78 -19.96 -7.98
CA MET A 455 4.96 -19.05 -8.78
C MET A 455 3.63 -19.68 -9.20
N VAL A 456 3.64 -20.94 -9.64
CA VAL A 456 2.42 -21.67 -9.99
C VAL A 456 1.51 -21.81 -8.76
N ALA A 457 2.06 -22.15 -7.59
CA ALA A 457 1.30 -22.23 -6.35
C ALA A 457 0.69 -20.88 -5.95
N VAL A 458 1.42 -19.77 -6.16
CA VAL A 458 0.89 -18.41 -5.94
C VAL A 458 -0.27 -18.10 -6.89
N TRP A 459 -0.14 -18.39 -8.18
CA TRP A 459 -1.21 -18.11 -9.15
C TRP A 459 -2.44 -18.99 -8.95
N LEU A 460 -2.25 -20.27 -8.62
CA LEU A 460 -3.35 -21.16 -8.25
C LEU A 460 -4.06 -20.65 -7.00
N SER A 461 -3.31 -20.25 -5.97
CA SER A 461 -3.87 -19.63 -4.76
C SER A 461 -4.61 -18.33 -5.08
N ALA A 462 -4.04 -17.46 -5.91
CA ALA A 462 -4.67 -16.20 -6.32
C ALA A 462 -6.00 -16.43 -7.05
N ALA A 463 -6.04 -17.39 -7.96
CA ALA A 463 -7.25 -17.77 -8.68
C ALA A 463 -8.30 -18.45 -7.77
N ALA A 464 -7.86 -19.32 -6.86
CA ALA A 464 -8.74 -20.00 -5.91
C ALA A 464 -9.35 -19.04 -4.88
N LEU A 465 -8.58 -18.02 -4.46
CA LEU A 465 -8.99 -17.00 -3.51
C LEU A 465 -9.54 -15.75 -4.19
N ARG A 466 -10.01 -15.85 -5.45
CA ARG A 466 -10.49 -14.70 -6.22
C ARG A 466 -11.56 -13.93 -5.45
N THR A 467 -11.34 -12.63 -5.30
CA THR A 467 -12.23 -11.72 -4.57
C THR A 467 -13.55 -11.52 -5.32
N ASN A 468 -14.64 -11.39 -4.56
CA ASN A 468 -15.91 -10.88 -5.07
C ASN A 468 -16.04 -9.40 -4.64
N PRO A 469 -15.86 -8.42 -5.55
CA PRO A 469 -15.93 -7.00 -5.21
C PRO A 469 -17.37 -6.55 -4.94
N ALA A 470 -18.36 -7.34 -5.37
CA ALA A 470 -19.78 -7.13 -5.19
C ALA A 470 -20.30 -8.11 -4.13
N THR A 471 -19.78 -8.02 -2.90
CA THR A 471 -20.08 -8.99 -1.81
C THR A 471 -21.58 -9.09 -1.47
N ALA A 472 -22.36 -8.06 -1.77
CA ALA A 472 -23.82 -8.07 -1.61
C ALA A 472 -24.57 -8.85 -2.71
N TYR A 473 -23.88 -9.38 -3.73
CA TYR A 473 -24.47 -10.02 -4.90
C TYR A 473 -24.02 -11.48 -5.03
N THR A 474 -24.99 -12.36 -5.30
CA THR A 474 -24.71 -13.66 -5.93
C THR A 474 -24.20 -13.47 -7.36
N HIS A 475 -23.56 -14.49 -7.95
CA HIS A 475 -23.11 -14.42 -9.35
C HIS A 475 -24.26 -14.08 -10.30
N ARG A 476 -25.43 -14.71 -10.13
CA ARG A 476 -26.61 -14.46 -10.98
C ARG A 476 -27.14 -13.04 -10.79
N SER A 477 -27.32 -12.60 -9.55
CA SER A 477 -27.81 -11.24 -9.28
C SER A 477 -26.84 -10.15 -9.74
N LEU A 478 -25.53 -10.44 -9.83
CA LEU A 478 -24.54 -9.52 -10.38
C LEU A 478 -24.67 -9.40 -11.91
N VAL A 479 -24.88 -10.51 -12.62
CA VAL A 479 -25.16 -10.49 -14.07
C VAL A 479 -26.43 -9.69 -14.34
N ASP A 480 -27.51 -10.00 -13.62
CA ASP A 480 -28.79 -9.29 -13.72
C ASP A 480 -28.65 -7.79 -13.36
N TRP A 481 -27.75 -7.44 -12.42
CA TRP A 481 -27.48 -6.06 -12.04
C TRP A 481 -26.77 -5.27 -13.13
N ILE A 482 -25.72 -5.86 -13.72
CA ILE A 482 -24.97 -5.25 -14.84
C ILE A 482 -25.90 -5.03 -16.03
N ASP A 483 -26.74 -6.01 -16.32
CA ASP A 483 -27.77 -5.95 -17.36
C ASP A 483 -28.78 -4.81 -17.10
N ALA A 484 -29.28 -4.65 -15.88
CA ALA A 484 -30.11 -3.50 -15.51
C ALA A 484 -29.37 -2.15 -15.65
N CYS A 485 -28.07 -2.11 -15.33
CA CYS A 485 -27.24 -0.91 -15.53
C CYS A 485 -27.08 -0.56 -17.02
N HIS A 486 -26.88 -1.55 -17.88
CA HIS A 486 -26.83 -1.34 -19.33
C HIS A 486 -28.16 -0.85 -19.88
N TRP A 487 -29.29 -1.39 -19.40
CA TRP A 487 -30.60 -0.88 -19.78
C TRP A 487 -30.74 0.62 -19.43
N ILE A 488 -30.31 1.04 -18.22
CA ILE A 488 -30.31 2.45 -17.83
C ILE A 488 -29.44 3.28 -18.78
N ARG A 489 -28.21 2.84 -19.07
CA ARG A 489 -27.30 3.54 -19.97
C ARG A 489 -27.93 3.81 -21.34
N ASP A 490 -28.62 2.81 -21.87
CA ASP A 490 -29.09 2.81 -23.25
C ASP A 490 -30.49 3.45 -23.41
N ASN A 491 -31.27 3.59 -22.32
CA ASN A 491 -32.67 4.05 -22.37
C ASN A 491 -32.97 5.34 -21.57
N THR A 492 -31.97 5.98 -20.97
CA THR A 492 -32.15 7.19 -20.14
C THR A 492 -31.30 8.36 -20.64
N ASN A 493 -31.62 9.59 -20.22
CA ASN A 493 -30.84 10.76 -20.59
C ASN A 493 -29.54 10.83 -19.77
N ASN A 494 -28.47 11.40 -20.33
CA ASN A 494 -27.18 11.52 -19.63
C ASN A 494 -27.28 12.30 -18.30
N ASP A 495 -28.21 13.25 -18.20
CA ASP A 495 -28.45 14.07 -17.01
C ASP A 495 -29.46 13.44 -16.02
N ASP A 496 -29.92 12.21 -16.28
CA ASP A 496 -30.78 11.52 -15.33
C ASP A 496 -30.03 11.11 -14.07
N LEU A 497 -30.74 11.23 -12.95
CA LEU A 497 -30.29 10.81 -11.64
C LEU A 497 -31.05 9.54 -11.23
N CYS A 498 -30.31 8.51 -10.84
CA CYS A 498 -30.86 7.21 -10.49
C CYS A 498 -30.85 7.00 -8.98
N PHE A 499 -31.96 6.51 -8.45
CA PHE A 499 -32.07 5.94 -7.12
C PHE A 499 -31.76 4.44 -7.21
N THR A 500 -30.69 4.04 -6.57
CA THR A 500 -30.14 2.68 -6.58
C THR A 500 -30.22 2.06 -5.18
N PRO A 501 -30.00 0.75 -5.06
CA PRO A 501 -29.82 0.13 -3.76
C PRO A 501 -28.65 0.76 -2.99
N ARG A 502 -28.78 0.86 -1.67
CA ARG A 502 -27.78 1.47 -0.78
C ARG A 502 -26.35 0.95 -0.99
N GLU A 503 -26.20 -0.36 -1.21
CA GLU A 503 -24.93 -1.07 -1.41
C GLU A 503 -24.72 -1.44 -2.89
N SER A 504 -25.06 -0.52 -3.81
CA SER A 504 -24.84 -0.72 -5.24
C SER A 504 -23.36 -0.96 -5.56
N PHE A 505 -23.09 -1.82 -6.56
CA PHE A 505 -21.72 -2.07 -7.02
C PHE A 505 -21.50 -1.50 -8.41
N GLY A 506 -20.59 -0.52 -8.53
CA GLY A 506 -20.10 -0.04 -9.81
C GLY A 506 -21.16 0.60 -10.72
N PHE A 507 -22.26 1.13 -10.18
CA PHE A 507 -23.35 1.69 -10.97
C PHE A 507 -22.85 2.68 -12.03
N LYS A 508 -22.08 3.70 -11.60
CA LYS A 508 -21.50 4.73 -12.48
C LYS A 508 -20.56 4.17 -13.56
N TRP A 509 -19.91 3.03 -13.29
CA TRP A 509 -19.04 2.35 -14.25
C TRP A 509 -19.87 1.71 -15.37
N PHE A 510 -20.93 0.98 -15.02
CA PHE A 510 -21.72 0.22 -15.99
C PHE A 510 -22.80 1.06 -16.67
N ALA A 511 -23.53 1.85 -15.89
CA ALA A 511 -24.68 2.64 -16.34
C ALA A 511 -24.29 4.00 -16.92
N GLU A 512 -23.11 4.53 -16.57
CA GLU A 512 -22.69 5.89 -16.93
C GLU A 512 -23.78 6.96 -16.66
N ARG A 513 -24.47 6.83 -15.52
CA ARG A 513 -25.46 7.79 -15.02
C ARG A 513 -25.12 8.22 -13.60
N ALA A 514 -25.60 9.39 -13.24
CA ALA A 514 -25.47 9.90 -11.88
C ALA A 514 -26.29 9.03 -10.91
N GLU A 515 -25.72 8.79 -9.74
CA GLU A 515 -26.35 8.06 -8.65
C GLU A 515 -26.69 9.01 -7.51
N TYR A 516 -27.87 8.84 -6.89
CA TYR A 516 -28.27 9.72 -5.79
C TYR A 516 -27.30 9.61 -4.60
N VAL A 517 -27.00 8.38 -4.18
CA VAL A 517 -26.03 8.06 -3.13
C VAL A 517 -25.70 6.55 -3.16
N CYS A 518 -24.46 6.19 -2.84
CA CYS A 518 -24.02 4.82 -2.60
C CYS A 518 -23.19 4.77 -1.31
N PHE A 519 -23.37 3.73 -0.47
CA PHE A 519 -22.64 3.60 0.79
C PHE A 519 -21.11 3.46 0.59
N LYS A 520 -20.70 2.80 -0.50
CA LYS A 520 -19.27 2.68 -0.83
C LYS A 520 -18.62 4.04 -1.12
N ASP A 521 -19.36 4.94 -1.77
CA ASP A 521 -18.88 6.21 -2.31
C ASP A 521 -18.95 7.37 -1.31
N CYS A 522 -18.21 7.21 -0.21
CA CYS A 522 -18.05 8.27 0.79
C CYS A 522 -16.99 9.29 0.33
N PRO A 523 -17.31 10.60 0.30
CA PRO A 523 -16.35 11.68 0.09
C PRO A 523 -15.19 11.71 1.10
N GLN A 524 -14.15 12.49 0.80
CA GLN A 524 -12.98 12.65 1.67
C GLN A 524 -12.94 14.03 2.36
N ASP A 525 -13.80 14.96 1.93
CA ASP A 525 -13.97 16.28 2.54
C ASP A 525 -15.15 16.28 3.51
N ALA A 526 -15.03 17.06 4.59
CA ALA A 526 -16.05 17.08 5.65
C ALA A 526 -17.45 17.49 5.16
N PRO A 527 -17.64 18.53 4.32
CA PRO A 527 -18.95 18.86 3.77
C PRO A 527 -19.56 17.71 2.95
N GLY A 528 -18.76 17.09 2.07
CA GLY A 528 -19.18 15.94 1.27
C GLY A 528 -19.56 14.74 2.14
N ILE A 529 -18.83 14.45 3.21
CA ILE A 529 -19.14 13.36 4.14
C ILE A 529 -20.50 13.56 4.81
N LEU A 530 -20.79 14.78 5.27
CA LEU A 530 -22.08 15.12 5.89
C LEU A 530 -23.23 15.02 4.88
N GLU A 531 -23.03 15.52 3.67
CA GLU A 531 -24.04 15.42 2.60
C GLU A 531 -24.30 13.97 2.19
N TRP A 532 -23.23 13.18 2.05
CA TRP A 532 -23.33 11.74 1.80
C TRP A 532 -24.12 11.02 2.90
N ASN A 533 -23.83 11.29 4.17
CA ASN A 533 -24.57 10.72 5.30
C ASN A 533 -26.04 11.14 5.28
N ARG A 534 -26.33 12.43 5.07
CA ARG A 534 -27.70 12.96 4.96
C ARG A 534 -28.49 12.23 3.87
N ARG A 535 -27.91 12.04 2.68
CA ARG A 535 -28.55 11.34 1.57
C ARG A 535 -28.83 9.86 1.87
N LEU A 536 -27.91 9.17 2.56
CA LEU A 536 -28.16 7.80 3.01
C LEU A 536 -29.36 7.72 3.96
N TRP A 537 -29.49 8.68 4.88
CA TRP A 537 -30.64 8.73 5.79
C TRP A 537 -31.94 9.09 5.06
N VAL A 538 -31.90 9.93 4.02
CA VAL A 538 -33.07 10.18 3.16
C VAL A 538 -33.57 8.88 2.51
N VAL A 539 -32.66 8.08 1.93
CA VAL A 539 -32.99 6.76 1.35
C VAL A 539 -33.61 5.85 2.40
N TYR A 540 -33.00 5.76 3.58
CA TYR A 540 -33.47 4.91 4.67
C TYR A 540 -34.86 5.33 5.19
N HIS A 541 -35.07 6.61 5.45
CA HIS A 541 -36.33 7.12 5.97
C HIS A 541 -37.45 7.01 4.93
N TRP A 542 -37.17 7.29 3.66
CA TRP A 542 -38.16 7.11 2.60
C TRP A 542 -38.61 5.65 2.50
N GLY A 543 -37.66 4.70 2.48
CA GLY A 543 -37.98 3.26 2.43
C GLY A 543 -38.75 2.72 3.64
N ASN A 544 -38.59 3.32 4.83
CA ASN A 544 -39.34 2.92 6.03
C ASN A 544 -40.71 3.59 6.16
N SER A 545 -40.89 4.78 5.58
CA SER A 545 -42.12 5.57 5.70
C SER A 545 -43.09 5.35 4.54
N SER A 546 -42.57 4.97 3.39
CA SER A 546 -43.31 4.55 2.21
C SER A 546 -43.50 3.03 2.29
N TYR A 547 -44.66 2.48 1.95
CA TYR A 547 -45.09 1.07 2.15
C TYR A 547 -45.97 0.76 3.39
N LYS A 548 -46.62 1.77 3.99
CA LYS A 548 -47.50 1.55 5.16
C LYS A 548 -48.72 0.67 4.87
N ASP A 549 -49.20 0.68 3.64
CA ASP A 549 -50.33 -0.08 3.13
C ASP A 549 -49.90 -1.31 2.29
N GLN A 550 -48.63 -1.70 2.39
CA GLN A 550 -48.02 -2.81 1.64
C GLN A 550 -48.03 -2.61 0.10
N ARG A 551 -48.08 -1.37 -0.37
CA ARG A 551 -47.94 -1.02 -1.79
C ARG A 551 -47.20 0.32 -1.92
N PHE A 552 -46.47 0.50 -3.01
CA PHE A 552 -45.89 1.81 -3.34
C PHE A 552 -46.76 2.50 -4.38
N ASP A 553 -47.40 3.61 -4.00
CA ASP A 553 -48.23 4.39 -4.91
C ASP A 553 -47.44 5.45 -5.70
N ASN A 554 -48.08 6.05 -6.69
CA ASN A 554 -47.46 7.10 -7.50
C ASN A 554 -47.14 8.38 -6.69
N ILE A 555 -47.83 8.65 -5.58
CA ILE A 555 -47.63 9.83 -4.73
C ILE A 555 -46.34 9.68 -3.91
N GLU A 556 -46.09 8.49 -3.37
CA GLU A 556 -44.85 8.13 -2.67
C GLU A 556 -43.65 8.22 -3.60
N LEU A 557 -43.79 7.74 -4.84
CA LEU A 557 -42.77 7.89 -5.88
C LEU A 557 -42.55 9.37 -6.27
N GLN A 558 -43.61 10.16 -6.45
CA GLN A 558 -43.46 11.61 -6.67
C GLN A 558 -42.79 12.32 -5.49
N THR A 559 -43.05 11.86 -4.26
CA THR A 559 -42.37 12.36 -3.05
C THR A 559 -40.90 12.02 -3.08
N LEU A 560 -40.54 10.79 -3.48
CA LEU A 560 -39.14 10.41 -3.69
C LEU A 560 -38.46 11.36 -4.68
N ARG A 561 -39.08 11.62 -5.83
CA ARG A 561 -38.55 12.54 -6.84
C ARG A 561 -38.40 13.96 -6.32
N ARG A 562 -39.37 14.47 -5.56
CA ARG A 562 -39.29 15.81 -4.96
C ARG A 562 -38.11 15.95 -4.00
N VAL A 563 -37.85 14.92 -3.18
CA VAL A 563 -36.78 14.96 -2.17
C VAL A 563 -35.40 14.69 -2.77
N THR A 564 -35.30 13.81 -3.77
CA THR A 564 -34.02 13.34 -4.31
C THR A 564 -33.64 13.92 -5.66
N GLY A 565 -34.65 14.35 -6.45
CA GLY A 565 -34.50 14.70 -7.85
C GLY A 565 -34.30 13.50 -8.79
N ALA A 566 -34.39 12.27 -8.29
CA ALA A 566 -34.19 11.06 -9.09
C ALA A 566 -35.34 10.85 -10.10
N SER A 567 -34.99 10.47 -11.32
CA SER A 567 -35.94 10.13 -12.40
C SER A 567 -36.25 8.63 -12.44
N TRP A 568 -35.35 7.80 -11.89
CA TRP A 568 -35.39 6.34 -12.02
C TRP A 568 -35.17 5.67 -10.67
N LEU A 569 -35.91 4.59 -10.43
CA LEU A 569 -35.77 3.73 -9.26
C LEU A 569 -35.39 2.32 -9.72
N ILE A 570 -34.30 1.78 -9.15
CA ILE A 570 -33.81 0.43 -9.43
C ILE A 570 -33.89 -0.38 -8.15
N THR A 571 -34.54 -1.54 -8.18
CA THR A 571 -34.77 -2.34 -6.98
C THR A 571 -34.95 -3.83 -7.28
N SER A 572 -34.56 -4.68 -6.33
CA SER A 572 -34.79 -6.14 -6.36
C SER A 572 -35.82 -6.61 -5.34
N SER A 573 -35.98 -5.86 -4.25
CA SER A 573 -36.79 -6.25 -3.09
C SER A 573 -38.01 -5.37 -2.84
N MET A 574 -38.02 -4.12 -3.30
CA MET A 574 -39.16 -3.23 -3.11
C MET A 574 -40.30 -3.63 -4.05
N GLY A 575 -41.52 -3.56 -3.55
CA GLY A 575 -42.75 -3.84 -4.29
C GLY A 575 -43.81 -4.52 -3.41
N PRO A 576 -45.06 -4.63 -3.86
CA PRO A 576 -45.54 -4.23 -5.19
C PRO A 576 -45.66 -2.72 -5.38
N PHE A 577 -45.47 -2.25 -6.61
CA PHE A 577 -45.68 -0.85 -7.02
C PHE A 577 -47.01 -0.73 -7.77
N GLU A 578 -47.64 0.44 -7.70
CA GLU A 578 -48.86 0.75 -8.47
C GLU A 578 -48.59 0.75 -9.97
N SER A 579 -47.48 1.34 -10.39
CA SER A 579 -47.03 1.35 -11.77
C SER A 579 -46.27 0.06 -12.10
N ALA A 580 -46.47 -0.48 -13.30
CA ALA A 580 -45.65 -1.58 -13.81
C ALA A 580 -44.19 -1.13 -14.03
N PRO A 581 -43.21 -2.02 -13.80
CA PRO A 581 -41.82 -1.70 -14.13
C PRO A 581 -41.66 -1.50 -15.64
N VAL A 582 -40.82 -0.54 -16.03
CA VAL A 582 -40.44 -0.32 -17.44
C VAL A 582 -39.42 -1.34 -17.94
N TYR A 583 -38.73 -1.99 -17.01
CA TYR A 583 -37.78 -3.06 -17.27
C TYR A 583 -37.77 -4.03 -16.09
N GLY A 584 -37.62 -5.32 -16.36
CA GLY A 584 -37.38 -6.31 -15.33
C GLY A 584 -36.72 -7.57 -15.87
N ASN A 585 -35.76 -8.09 -15.10
CA ASN A 585 -35.19 -9.42 -15.29
C ASN A 585 -35.49 -10.31 -14.07
N SER A 586 -34.79 -11.44 -13.92
CA SER A 586 -35.06 -12.37 -12.81
C SER A 586 -34.84 -11.79 -11.42
N THR A 587 -34.03 -10.72 -11.28
CA THR A 587 -33.66 -10.16 -9.98
C THR A 587 -34.07 -8.69 -9.84
N TRP A 588 -33.87 -7.88 -10.86
CA TRP A 588 -33.98 -6.42 -10.80
C TRP A 588 -35.16 -5.90 -11.60
N ARG A 589 -35.77 -4.84 -11.08
CA ARG A 589 -36.85 -4.08 -11.70
C ARG A 589 -36.47 -2.61 -11.75
N ILE A 590 -36.85 -1.93 -12.82
CA ILE A 590 -36.64 -0.50 -13.01
C ILE A 590 -37.99 0.17 -13.17
N TYR A 591 -38.17 1.27 -12.44
CA TYR A 591 -39.36 2.10 -12.47
C TYR A 591 -38.98 3.51 -12.88
N ARG A 592 -39.82 4.11 -13.73
CA ARG A 592 -39.77 5.55 -13.99
C ARG A 592 -40.50 6.24 -12.85
N ILE A 593 -39.85 7.20 -12.20
CA ILE A 593 -40.46 7.96 -11.12
C ILE A 593 -41.31 9.08 -11.73
N PRO A 594 -42.64 9.11 -11.52
CA PRO A 594 -43.52 10.09 -12.16
C PRO A 594 -43.08 11.53 -11.83
N SER A 595 -43.23 12.43 -12.78
CA SER A 595 -43.04 13.86 -12.48
C SER A 595 -44.11 14.29 -11.46
N PRO A 596 -43.75 15.11 -10.46
CA PRO A 596 -44.76 15.75 -9.63
C PRO A 596 -45.69 16.60 -10.52
N PRO A 597 -46.98 16.69 -10.19
CA PRO A 597 -47.95 17.51 -10.92
C PRO A 597 -47.58 19.00 -10.91
#